data_AF-A0A376G629-F1
#
_entry.id   AF-A0A376G629-F1
#
_cell.length_a   1.000
_cell.length_b   1.000
_cell.length_c   1.000
_cell.angle_alpha   90.00
_cell.angle_beta   90.00
_cell.angle_gamma   90.00
#
_symmetry.space_group_name_H-M   'P 1'
#
loop_
_entity.id
_entity.type
_entity.pdbx_description
1 polymer ?
#
loop_
_entity_poly.entity_id
_entity_poly.type
_entity_poly.pdbx_seq_one_letter_code
_entity_poly.pdbx_strand_id
1 'polypeptide(L)' 'MINFLSISKGSAFEVEVQLLIAFELNYITESELNEALELIDHYCRMNQSFQNYLIKKNNGTK' A
#
# COMPACT_ATOMS: atom_id res chain seq x y z
N MET A 1 -16.55 -0.81 -4.26
CA MET A 1 -15.23 -1.18 -4.80
C MET A 1 -14.15 -0.17 -4.40
N ILE A 2 -14.23 1.11 -4.79
CA ILE A 2 -13.25 2.15 -4.40
C ILE A 2 -13.02 2.17 -2.88
N ASN A 3 -14.08 2.15 -2.07
CA ASN A 3 -13.96 2.13 -0.61
C ASN A 3 -13.11 0.96 -0.07
N PHE A 4 -13.25 -0.24 -0.64
CA PHE A 4 -12.43 -1.39 -0.25
C PHE A 4 -10.96 -1.22 -0.66
N LEU A 5 -10.71 -0.64 -1.84
CA LEU A 5 -9.35 -0.32 -2.29
C LEU A 5 -8.71 0.73 -1.38
N SER A 6 -9.45 1.76 -0.96
CA SER A 6 -8.97 2.75 0.00
C SER A 6 -8.67 2.14 1.37
N ILE A 7 -9.53 1.26 1.88
CA ILE A 7 -9.28 0.50 3.13
C ILE A 7 -7.99 -0.32 2.99
N SER A 8 -7.87 -1.12 1.92
CA SER A 8 -6.70 -1.97 1.70
C SER A 8 -5.40 -1.17 1.52
N LYS A 9 -5.47 0.07 1.03
CA LYS A 9 -4.32 0.98 0.96
C LYS A 9 -3.99 1.57 2.34
N GLY A 10 -5.00 1.90 3.14
CA GLY A 10 -4.85 2.27 4.55
C GLY A 10 -4.13 1.20 5.36
N SER A 11 -4.57 -0.07 5.24
CA SER A 11 -3.93 -1.19 5.91
C SER A 11 -2.46 -1.39 5.52
N ALA A 12 -2.06 -1.04 4.29
CA ALA A 12 -0.65 -1.13 3.90
C ALA A 12 0.23 -0.10 4.63
N PHE A 13 -0.29 1.10 4.92
CA PHE A 13 0.41 2.07 5.77
C PHE A 13 0.52 1.59 7.22
N GLU A 14 -0.49 0.88 7.73
CA GLU A 14 -0.41 0.27 9.06
C GLU A 14 0.69 -0.81 9.11
N VAL A 15 0.82 -1.63 8.06
CA VAL A 15 1.90 -2.63 7.94
C VAL A 15 3.27 -1.96 7.83
N GLU A 16 3.40 -0.87 7.07
CA GLU A 16 4.64 -0.09 6.96
C GLU A 16 5.12 0.37 8.34
N VAL A 17 4.22 0.92 9.15
CA VAL A 17 4.51 1.33 10.53
C VAL A 17 4.95 0.13 11.39
N GLN A 18 4.27 -1.01 11.27
CA GLN A 18 4.63 -2.22 12.02
C GLN A 18 6.00 -2.77 11.62
N LEU A 19 6.40 -2.68 10.35
CA LEU A 19 7.73 -3.07 9.87
C LEU A 19 8.82 -2.17 10.45
N LEU A 20 8.60 -0.85 10.48
CA LEU A 20 9.52 0.10 11.10
C LEU A 20 9.70 -0.21 12.59
N ILE A 21 8.60 -0.48 13.32
CA ILE A 21 8.66 -0.89 14.73
C ILE A 21 9.41 -2.23 14.88
N ALA A 22 9.15 -3.21 14.02
CA ALA A 22 9.84 -4.50 14.06
C ALA A 22 11.36 -4.35 13.83
N PHE A 23 11.77 -3.45 12.95
CA PHE A 23 13.18 -3.11 12.72
C PHE A 23 13.81 -2.45 13.95
N GLU A 24 13.15 -1.44 14.54
CA GLU A 24 13.63 -0.79 15.78
C GLU A 24 13.77 -1.77 16.95
N LEU A 25 12.91 -2.78 17.01
CA LEU A 25 12.96 -3.86 18.00
C LEU A 25 13.97 -4.98 17.64
N ASN A 26 14.72 -4.84 16.55
CA ASN A 26 15.67 -5.83 16.02
C ASN A 26 15.03 -7.21 15.72
N TYR A 27 13.75 -7.23 15.32
CA TYR A 27 13.06 -8.45 14.88
C TYR A 27 13.29 -8.78 13.41
N ILE A 28 13.68 -7.79 12.61
CA ILE A 28 14.04 -7.95 11.19
C ILE A 28 15.32 -7.18 10.90
N THR A 29 16.04 -7.58 9.86
CA THR A 29 17.22 -6.90 9.34
C THR A 29 16.84 -5.71 8.47
N GLU A 30 17.80 -4.82 8.23
CA GLU A 30 17.63 -3.68 7.30
C GLU A 30 17.32 -4.16 5.87
N SER A 31 17.90 -5.28 5.44
CA SER A 31 17.63 -5.87 4.13
C SER A 31 16.17 -6.34 4.01
N GLU A 32 15.66 -7.03 5.03
CA GLU A 32 14.26 -7.49 5.07
C GLU A 32 13.29 -6.30 5.15
N LEU A 33 13.63 -5.27 5.92
CA LEU A 33 12.85 -4.03 5.97
C LEU A 33 12.77 -3.38 4.57
N ASN A 34 13.91 -3.17 3.91
CA ASN A 34 13.95 -2.51 2.61
C ASN A 34 13.17 -3.29 1.54
N GLU A 35 13.30 -4.62 1.50
CA GLU A 35 12.51 -5.47 0.60
C GLU A 35 11.00 -5.32 0.86
N ALA A 36 10.58 -5.34 2.13
CA ALA A 36 9.17 -5.19 2.49
C ALA A 36 8.62 -3.79 2.15
N LEU A 37 9.41 -2.73 2.37
CA LEU A 37 9.03 -1.35 2.02
C LEU A 37 8.87 -1.18 0.50
N GLU A 38 9.75 -1.77 -0.31
CA GLU A 38 9.61 -1.76 -1.78
C GLU A 38 8.32 -2.44 -2.24
N LEU A 39 7.94 -3.56 -1.62
CA LEU A 39 6.71 -4.27 -1.92
C LEU A 39 5.47 -3.45 -1.55
N ILE A 40 5.47 -2.78 -0.39
CA ILE A 40 4.38 -1.91 0.05
C ILE A 40 4.21 -0.73 -0.90
N ASP A 41 5.30 -0.07 -1.27
CA ASP A 41 5.30 1.07 -2.18
C ASP A 41 4.80 0.66 -3.59
N HIS A 42 5.25 -0.48 -4.10
CA HIS A 42 4.74 -1.05 -5.36
C HIS A 42 3.23 -1.32 -5.30
N TYR A 43 2.76 -1.97 -4.23
CA TYR A 43 1.35 -2.23 -4.00
C TYR A 43 0.52 -0.93 -3.94
N CYS A 44 0.99 0.07 -3.18
CA CYS A 44 0.30 1.36 -3.02
C CYS A 44 0.14 2.11 -4.35
N ARG A 45 1.17 2.06 -5.22
CA ARG A 45 1.09 2.61 -6.59
C ARG A 45 0.10 1.86 -7.48
N MET A 46 0.11 0.53 -7.44
CA MET A 46 -0.84 -0.28 -8.21
C MET A 46 -2.28 -0.02 -7.77
N ASN A 47 -2.51 0.00 -6.46
CA ASN A 47 -3.81 0.26 -5.86
C ASN A 47 -4.33 1.65 -6.27
N GLN A 48 -3.49 2.69 -6.16
CA GLN A 48 -3.87 4.04 -6.57
C GLN A 48 -4.17 4.13 -8.07
N SER A 49 -3.33 3.52 -8.91
CA SER A 49 -3.54 3.49 -10.36
C SER A 49 -4.87 2.83 -10.72
N PHE A 50 -5.22 1.74 -10.04
CA PHE A 50 -6.48 1.04 -10.26
C PHE A 50 -7.69 1.86 -9.78
N GLN A 51 -7.60 2.53 -8.63
CA GLN A 51 -8.65 3.46 -8.18
C GLN A 51 -8.88 4.58 -9.21
N ASN A 52 -7.80 5.18 -9.72
CA ASN A 52 -7.88 6.23 -10.74
C ASN A 52 -8.54 5.74 -12.03
N TYR A 53 -8.19 4.53 -12.48
CA TYR A 53 -8.81 3.88 -13.65
C TYR A 53 -10.32 3.72 -13.46
N LEU A 54 -10.75 3.19 -12.30
CA LEU A 54 -12.17 2.99 -11.99
C LEU A 54 -12.95 4.30 -11.91
N ILE A 55 -12.37 5.36 -11.31
CA ILE A 55 -12.98 6.69 -11.25
C ILE A 55 -13.17 7.27 -12.66
N LYS A 56 -12.13 7.21 -13.50
CA LYS A 56 -12.20 7.70 -14.89
C LYS A 56 -13.26 6.94 -15.69
N LYS A 57 -13.32 5.62 -15.54
CA LYS A 57 -14.34 4.78 -16.19
C LYS A 57 -15.75 5.21 -15.78
N ASN A 58 -16.00 5.39 -14.48
CA ASN A 58 -17.31 5.83 -13.99
C ASN A 58 -17.71 7.22 -14.51
N ASN A 59 -16.75 8.15 -14.63
CA ASN A 59 -17.02 9.51 -15.11
C ASN A 59 -17.21 9.60 -16.63
N GLY A 60 -16.59 8.71 -17.42
CA GLY A 60 -16.76 8.63 -18.88
C GLY A 60 -17.97 7.83 -19.35
N THR A 61 -18.78 7.30 -18.42
CA THR A 61 -20.04 6.59 -18.71
C THR A 61 -21.27 7.50 -18.45
N LYS A 62 -21.05 8.82 -18.34
CA LYS A 62 -22.11 9.84 -18.33
C LYS A 62 -22.17 10.55 -19.67
#